data_AF-A0A560VG16-F1
#
_entry.id   AF-A0A560VG16-F1
#
_cell.length_a   1.000
_cell.length_b   1.000
_cell.length_c   1.000
_cell.angle_alpha   90.00
_cell.angle_beta   90.00
_cell.angle_gamma   90.00
#
_symmetry.space_group_name_H-M   'P 1'
#
loop_
_entity.id
_entity.type
_entity.pdbx_description
1 polymer ?
#
loop_
_entity_poly.entity_id
_entity_poly.type
_entity_poly.pdbx_seq_one_letter_code
_entity_poly.pdbx_strand_id
1 'polypeptide(L)' 'MGPQPIVLVGTQLAGAVIGVKGSVATRFVAYGYDLFAGTPVYKPSGFPTARITVGFQATAQF' A
#
# COMPACT_ATOMS: atom_id res chain seq x y z
N MET A 1 33.51 25.35 -0.30
CA MET A 1 32.05 25.53 -0.49
C MET A 1 31.44 24.14 -0.62
N GLY A 2 30.91 23.57 0.47
CA GLY A 2 30.34 22.23 0.45
C GLY A 2 28.98 22.20 -0.27
N PRO A 3 28.54 21.06 -0.83
CA PRO A 3 27.22 20.96 -1.44
C PRO A 3 26.17 21.10 -0.33
N GLN A 4 25.37 22.16 -0.41
CA GLN A 4 24.19 22.26 0.43
C GLN A 4 23.23 21.15 0.02
N PRO A 5 22.69 20.34 0.95
CA PRO A 5 21.64 19.41 0.60
C PRO A 5 20.45 20.25 0.17
N ILE A 6 20.13 20.23 -1.12
CA ILE A 6 18.82 20.63 -1.58
C ILE A 6 17.88 19.68 -0.86
N VAL A 7 17.14 20.19 0.13
CA VAL A 7 16.04 19.46 0.72
C VAL A 7 15.07 19.24 -0.43
N LEU A 8 15.16 18.07 -1.09
CA LEU A 8 14.16 17.60 -2.02
C LEU A 8 12.90 17.34 -1.21
N VAL A 9 12.13 18.40 -0.98
CA VAL A 9 10.72 18.29 -0.60
C VAL A 9 10.04 17.61 -1.78
N GLY A 10 10.04 16.27 -1.79
CA GLY A 10 9.57 15.48 -2.92
C GLY A 10 10.15 14.06 -3.07
N THR A 11 11.20 13.68 -2.33
CA THR A 11 11.75 12.30 -2.41
C THR A 11 11.10 11.31 -1.45
N GLN A 12 10.29 11.77 -0.50
CA GLN A 12 9.58 10.91 0.44
C GLN A 12 8.08 10.89 0.13
N LEU A 13 7.63 9.77 -0.43
CA LEU A 13 6.21 9.44 -0.54
C LEU A 13 5.82 8.68 0.72
N ALA A 14 5.02 9.31 1.58
CA ALA A 14 4.42 8.65 2.74
C ALA A 14 2.96 8.27 2.40
N GLY A 15 2.58 7.04 2.70
CA GLY A 15 1.22 6.53 2.52
C GLY A 15 0.77 5.74 3.73
N ALA A 16 -0.54 5.74 3.98
CA ALA A 16 -1.19 4.89 4.96
C ALA A 16 -1.97 3.80 4.22
N VAL A 17 -2.01 2.60 4.79
CA VAL A 17 -2.76 1.45 4.24
C VAL A 17 -3.61 0.85 5.34
N ILE A 18 -4.86 0.52 5.01
CA ILE A 18 -5.77 -0.27 5.83
C ILE A 18 -6.17 -1.51 5.04
N GLY A 19 -6.39 -2.64 5.72
CA GLY A 19 -6.76 -3.88 5.05
C GLY A 19 -7.44 -4.89 5.96
N VAL A 20 -8.08 -5.88 5.33
CA VAL A 20 -8.78 -6.98 5.95
C VAL A 20 -8.26 -8.28 5.36
N LYS A 21 -7.84 -9.20 6.22
CA LYS A 21 -7.35 -10.51 5.83
C LYS A 21 -8.18 -11.61 6.50
N GLY A 22 -8.51 -12.64 5.75
CA GLY A 22 -9.19 -13.83 6.25
C GLY A 22 -8.62 -15.09 5.63
N SER A 23 -8.66 -16.19 6.38
CA SER A 23 -8.30 -17.51 5.86
C SER A 23 -9.10 -18.61 6.52
N VAL A 24 -9.36 -19.66 5.76
CA VAL A 24 -10.02 -20.88 6.20
C VAL A 24 -9.14 -22.05 5.79
N ALA A 25 -8.64 -22.78 6.79
CA ALA A 25 -7.86 -23.99 6.59
C ALA A 25 -8.64 -25.21 7.09
N THR A 26 -8.79 -26.18 6.22
CA THR A 26 -9.37 -27.50 6.51
C THR A 26 -8.28 -28.57 6.36
N ARG A 27 -8.60 -29.83 6.73
CA ARG A 27 -7.64 -30.94 6.72
C ARG A 27 -7.03 -31.25 5.35
N PHE A 28 -7.67 -30.81 4.26
CA PHE A 28 -7.27 -31.12 2.88
C PHE A 28 -7.07 -29.89 2.01
N VAL A 29 -7.41 -28.70 2.50
CA VAL A 29 -7.44 -27.51 1.66
C VAL A 29 -7.36 -26.26 2.53
N ALA A 30 -6.61 -25.27 2.08
CA ALA A 30 -6.54 -23.95 2.69
C ALA A 30 -6.84 -22.87 1.66
N TYR A 31 -7.70 -21.93 2.04
CA TYR A 31 -8.04 -20.76 1.25
C TYR A 31 -7.79 -19.50 2.07
N GLY A 32 -7.22 -18.48 1.45
CA GLY A 32 -6.94 -17.19 2.07
C GLY A 32 -7.31 -16.05 1.14
N TYR A 33 -7.66 -14.91 1.74
CA TYR A 33 -7.88 -13.66 1.03
C TYR A 33 -7.32 -12.48 1.85
N ASP A 34 -6.88 -11.45 1.14
CA ASP A 34 -6.45 -10.16 1.68
C ASP A 34 -7.02 -9.05 0.78
N LEU A 35 -7.59 -8.02 1.39
CA LEU A 35 -8.09 -6.82 0.74
C LEU A 35 -7.47 -5.61 1.40
N PHE A 36 -6.86 -4.72 0.63
CA PHE A 36 -6.24 -3.51 1.17
C PHE A 36 -6.58 -2.26 0.36
N ALA A 37 -6.65 -1.14 1.07
CA ALA A 37 -6.82 0.19 0.51
C ALA A 37 -5.77 1.14 1.11
N GLY A 38 -5.06 1.87 0.26
CA GLY A 38 -4.03 2.82 0.63
C GLY A 38 -4.33 4.23 0.17
N THR A 39 -3.94 5.21 0.99
CA THR A 39 -4.01 6.63 0.65
C THR A 39 -2.65 7.29 0.85
N PRO A 40 -2.16 8.13 -0.07
CA PRO A 40 -0.96 8.92 0.16
C PRO A 40 -1.24 9.99 1.23
N VAL A 41 -0.40 10.04 2.28
CA VAL A 41 -0.52 10.97 3.42
C VAL A 41 0.21 12.29 3.15
N TYR A 42 1.30 12.26 2.36
CA TYR A 42 2.05 13.46 1.97
C TYR A 42 1.99 13.69 0.46
N LYS A 43 1.48 14.86 0.05
CA LYS A 43 1.36 15.24 -1.36
C LYS A 43 1.68 16.73 -1.53
N PRO A 44 2.80 17.12 -2.18
CA PRO A 44 2.99 18.50 -2.61
C PRO A 44 1.92 18.88 -3.64
N SER A 45 1.39 20.11 -3.54
CA SER A 45 0.29 20.61 -4.37
C SER A 45 0.67 20.63 -5.85
N GLY A 46 -0.02 19.83 -6.68
CA GLY A 46 0.09 19.94 -8.15
C GLY A 46 -0.03 18.66 -8.98
N PHE A 47 -0.08 17.46 -8.39
CA PHE A 47 -0.10 16.20 -9.15
C PHE A 47 -1.44 15.43 -9.05
N PRO A 48 -2.08 15.06 -10.19
CA PRO A 48 -3.31 14.28 -10.23
C PRO A 48 -3.00 12.78 -10.01
N THR A 49 -2.55 12.41 -8.82
CA THR A 49 -2.40 10.99 -8.45
C THR A 49 -3.74 10.49 -7.88
N ALA A 50 -4.13 9.25 -8.20
CA ALA A 50 -5.29 8.59 -7.61
C ALA A 50 -5.31 8.80 -6.09
N ARG A 51 -6.43 9.30 -5.58
CA ARG A 51 -6.59 9.65 -4.15
C ARG A 51 -6.53 8.42 -3.24
N ILE A 52 -6.79 7.24 -3.81
CA ILE A 52 -6.92 5.96 -3.14
C ILE A 52 -6.36 4.88 -4.10
N THR A 53 -5.56 3.96 -3.57
CA THR A 53 -5.15 2.70 -4.23
C THR A 53 -5.89 1.56 -3.55
N VAL A 54 -6.40 0.60 -4.31
CA VAL A 54 -7.02 -0.62 -3.77
C VAL A 54 -6.35 -1.85 -4.36
N GLY A 55 -6.26 -2.92 -3.59
CA GLY A 55 -5.71 -4.19 -4.04
C GLY A 55 -6.32 -5.38 -3.32
N PHE A 56 -6.18 -6.55 -3.93
CA PHE A 56 -6.67 -7.80 -3.39
C PHE A 56 -5.68 -8.92 -3.67
N GLN A 57 -5.68 -9.94 -2.81
CA GLN A 57 -4.93 -11.17 -3.00
C GLN A 57 -5.79 -12.35 -2.57
N ALA A 58 -5.78 -13.44 -3.32
CA ALA A 58 -6.44 -14.69 -2.96
C ALA A 58 -5.46 -15.85 -3.13
N THR A 59 -5.44 -16.75 -2.16
CA THR A 59 -4.56 -17.94 -2.16
C THR A 59 -5.39 -19.19 -1.93
N ALA A 60 -5.03 -20.26 -2.63
CA ALA A 60 -5.59 -21.58 -2.50
C ALA A 60 -4.43 -22.58 -2.45
N GLN A 61 -4.45 -23.46 -1.46
CA GLN A 61 -3.45 -24.50 -1.27
C GLN A 61 -4.18 -25.83 -1.05
N PHE A 62 -3.77 -26.85 -1.79
CA PHE A 62 -4.37 -28.19 -1.86
C PHE A 62 -3.28 -29.25 -1.69
#